data_AF-A0A9P6H8S8-F1
#
_entry.id   AF-A0A9P6H8S8-F1
#
_cell.length_a   1.000
_cell.length_b   1.000
_cell.length_c   1.000
_cell.angle_alpha   90.00
_cell.angle_beta   90.00
_cell.angle_gamma   90.00
#
_symmetry.space_group_name_H-M   'P 1'
#
loop_
_entity.id
_entity.type
_entity.pdbx_description
1 polymer ?
#
loop_
_entity_poly.entity_id
_entity_poly.type
_entity_poly.pdbx_seq_one_letter_code
_entity_poly.pdbx_strand_id
1 'polypeptide(L)'
;MGPGVCHAALDNSCSGWNWKKMLGLGPLLEKNLAKAADTASRQCQVADNFTATFPREAIQDWTCMVREWEADPSYPNPYISRENASKVSKARLQLTWEEVAEAERGKETLHKVSPSIFIRAGLELEDQQYGLQSAFAGKAHSNAQKATLLERQIALLHQINKWRELQAVYMPGVPLLVTTFY
;
A
#
# COMPACT_ATOMS: atom_id res chain seq x y z
N MET A 1 18.22 42.87 -31.20
CA MET A 1 18.45 41.50 -30.66
C MET A 1 17.98 40.49 -31.70
N GLY A 2 18.89 39.87 -32.45
CA GLY A 2 18.52 38.92 -33.50
C GLY A 2 18.21 37.52 -32.94
N PRO A 3 17.42 36.68 -33.65
CA PRO A 3 16.98 35.36 -33.17
C PRO A 3 18.12 34.43 -32.71
N GLY A 4 19.28 34.49 -33.35
CA GLY A 4 20.45 33.67 -33.00
C GLY A 4 21.13 34.05 -31.66
N VAL A 5 20.94 35.28 -31.19
CA VAL A 5 21.55 35.76 -29.93
C VAL A 5 20.86 35.13 -28.72
N CYS A 6 19.54 34.94 -28.81
CA CYS A 6 18.78 34.25 -27.75
C CYS A 6 19.20 32.79 -27.60
N HIS A 7 19.36 32.08 -28.72
CA HIS A 7 19.83 30.68 -28.70
C HIS A 7 21.23 30.56 -28.12
N ALA A 8 22.17 31.41 -28.53
CA ALA A 8 23.54 31.39 -28.00
C ALA A 8 23.59 31.72 -26.50
N ALA A 9 22.77 32.66 -26.02
CA ALA A 9 22.70 33.00 -24.60
C ALA A 9 22.13 31.85 -23.76
N LEU A 10 21.10 31.15 -24.26
CA LEU A 10 20.56 29.97 -23.61
C LEU A 10 21.57 28.82 -23.58
N ASP A 11 22.24 28.56 -24.70
CA ASP A 11 23.23 27.47 -24.80
C ASP A 11 24.44 27.69 -23.88
N ASN A 12 24.98 28.91 -23.84
CA ASN A 12 26.07 29.25 -22.91
C ASN A 12 25.62 29.10 -21.45
N SER A 13 24.39 29.54 -21.14
CA SER A 13 23.82 29.37 -19.81
C SER A 13 23.71 27.88 -19.45
N CYS A 14 23.05 27.08 -20.29
CA CYS A 14 22.87 25.63 -20.11
C CYS A 14 24.20 24.89 -19.99
N SER A 15 25.19 25.24 -20.81
CA SER A 15 26.54 24.70 -20.76
C SER A 15 27.23 25.01 -19.44
N GLY A 16 27.11 26.24 -18.94
CA GLY A 16 27.61 26.62 -17.61
C GLY A 16 26.95 25.83 -16.47
N TRP A 17 25.64 25.58 -16.54
CA TRP A 17 24.93 24.72 -15.59
C TRP A 17 25.42 23.26 -15.64
N ASN A 18 25.63 22.72 -16.84
CA ASN A 18 26.15 21.36 -17.01
C ASN A 18 27.57 21.22 -16.49
N TRP A 19 28.44 22.17 -16.77
CA TRP A 19 29.80 22.22 -16.22
C TRP A 19 29.79 22.22 -14.70
N LYS A 20 28.94 23.04 -14.07
CA LYS A 20 28.80 23.08 -12.61
C LYS A 20 28.30 21.75 -12.04
N LYS A 21 27.37 21.06 -12.73
CA LYS A 21 26.93 19.70 -12.35
C LYS A 21 28.07 18.68 -12.44
N MET A 22 28.87 18.73 -13.51
CA MET A 22 30.03 17.85 -13.69
C MET A 22 31.06 18.04 -12.57
N LEU A 23 31.36 19.29 -12.20
CA LEU A 23 32.26 19.58 -11.07
C LEU A 23 31.68 19.08 -9.73
N GLY A 24 30.36 19.17 -9.54
CA GLY A 24 29.68 18.69 -8.33
C GLY A 24 29.46 17.17 -8.28
N LEU A 25 29.68 16.46 -9.40
CA LEU A 25 29.33 15.04 -9.51
C LEU A 25 30.23 14.16 -8.63
N GLY A 26 31.53 14.42 -8.57
CA GLY A 26 32.47 13.64 -7.76
C GLY A 26 32.10 13.61 -6.27
N PRO A 27 32.02 14.77 -5.59
CA PRO A 27 31.61 14.83 -4.18
C PRO A 27 30.20 14.30 -3.92
N LEU A 28 29.29 14.42 -4.90
CA LEU A 28 27.96 13.84 -4.80
C LEU A 28 28.02 12.30 -4.83
N LEU A 29 28.76 11.73 -5.76
CA LEU A 29 28.93 10.28 -5.89
C LEU A 29 29.63 9.69 -4.67
N GLU A 30 30.64 10.36 -4.13
CA GLU A 30 31.32 9.95 -2.90
C GLU A 30 30.33 9.87 -1.71
N LYS A 31 29.54 10.93 -1.49
CA LYS A 31 28.50 10.95 -0.45
C LYS A 31 27.44 9.88 -0.67
N ASN A 32 27.04 9.66 -1.93
CA ASN A 32 26.04 8.65 -2.27
C ASN A 32 26.59 7.24 -2.09
N LEU A 33 27.87 6.99 -2.39
CA LEU A 33 28.53 5.71 -2.19
C LEU A 33 28.59 5.37 -0.70
N ALA A 34 29.00 6.31 0.15
CA ALA A 34 29.01 6.11 1.60
C ALA A 34 27.61 5.76 2.15
N LYS A 35 26.57 6.49 1.70
CA LYS A 35 25.17 6.20 2.06
C LYS A 35 24.70 4.84 1.54
N ALA A 36 25.06 4.49 0.30
CA ALA A 36 24.69 3.23 -0.32
C ALA A 36 25.34 2.05 0.42
N ALA A 37 26.61 2.17 0.81
CA ALA A 37 27.31 1.14 1.58
C ALA A 37 26.66 0.90 2.96
N ASP A 38 26.35 1.96 3.69
CA ASP A 38 25.64 1.88 4.98
C ASP A 38 24.23 1.26 4.82
N THR A 39 23.49 1.70 3.80
CA THR A 39 22.15 1.19 3.52
C THR A 39 22.18 -0.28 3.09
N ALA A 40 23.14 -0.67 2.24
CA ALA A 40 23.31 -2.04 1.79
C ALA A 40 23.60 -2.99 2.97
N SER A 41 24.48 -2.59 3.89
CA SER A 41 24.77 -3.36 5.11
C SER A 41 23.51 -3.59 5.95
N ARG A 42 22.73 -2.53 6.20
CA ARG A 42 21.46 -2.64 6.94
C ARG A 42 20.44 -3.51 6.22
N GLN A 43 20.29 -3.33 4.90
CA GLN A 43 19.34 -4.10 4.10
C GLN A 43 19.70 -5.58 4.06
N CYS A 44 20.99 -5.93 3.97
CA CYS A 44 21.44 -7.32 4.07
C CYS A 44 21.05 -7.93 5.42
N GLN A 45 21.30 -7.23 6.53
CA GLN A 45 20.91 -7.73 7.85
C GLN A 45 19.39 -7.91 7.99
N VAL A 46 18.60 -6.97 7.48
CA VAL A 46 17.14 -7.09 7.46
C VAL A 46 16.70 -8.29 6.61
N ALA A 47 17.31 -8.48 5.44
CA ALA A 47 17.02 -9.60 4.56
C ALA A 47 17.40 -10.95 5.19
N ASP A 48 18.57 -11.05 5.84
CA ASP A 48 19.02 -12.27 6.52
C ASP A 48 18.08 -12.62 7.68
N ASN A 49 17.74 -11.63 8.51
CA ASN A 49 16.81 -11.81 9.63
C ASN A 49 15.42 -12.23 9.15
N PHE A 50 14.91 -11.61 8.08
CA PHE A 50 13.62 -11.97 7.49
C PHE A 50 13.65 -13.38 6.89
N THR A 51 14.70 -13.70 6.14
CA THR A 51 14.89 -15.02 5.53
C THR A 51 14.96 -16.12 6.59
N ALA A 52 15.61 -15.85 7.73
CA ALA A 52 15.71 -16.80 8.85
C ALA A 52 14.37 -17.14 9.51
N THR A 53 13.30 -16.36 9.28
CA THR A 53 11.96 -16.67 9.79
C THR A 53 11.26 -17.79 9.02
N PHE A 54 11.74 -18.15 7.82
CA PHE A 54 11.12 -19.14 6.95
C PHE A 54 11.78 -20.52 7.08
N PRO A 55 11.03 -21.61 6.83
CA PRO A 55 11.60 -22.95 6.72
C PRO A 55 12.64 -23.04 5.61
N ARG A 56 13.71 -23.81 5.84
CA ARG A 56 14.81 -23.98 4.87
C ARG A 56 14.34 -24.45 3.49
N GLU A 57 13.37 -25.36 3.46
CA GLU A 57 12.79 -25.90 2.22
C GLU A 57 12.16 -24.79 1.37
N ALA A 58 11.33 -23.94 1.98
CA ALA A 58 10.69 -22.82 1.30
C ALA A 58 11.71 -21.81 0.73
N ILE A 59 12.81 -21.57 1.45
CA ILE A 59 13.91 -20.69 0.98
C ILE A 59 14.58 -21.29 -0.25
N GLN A 60 14.84 -22.61 -0.23
CA GLN A 60 15.49 -23.32 -1.34
C GLN A 60 14.62 -23.31 -2.59
N ASP A 61 13.34 -23.66 -2.47
CA ASP A 61 12.39 -23.67 -3.57
C ASP A 61 12.27 -22.28 -4.20
N TRP A 62 12.09 -21.25 -3.36
CA TRP A 62 12.01 -19.87 -3.82
C TRP A 62 13.29 -19.42 -4.53
N THR A 63 14.45 -19.72 -3.97
CA THR A 63 15.75 -19.37 -4.57
C THR A 63 15.95 -20.08 -5.90
N CYS A 64 15.49 -21.32 -6.04
CA CYS A 64 15.52 -22.05 -7.31
C CYS A 64 14.65 -21.36 -8.36
N MET A 65 13.40 -21.04 -8.00
CA MET A 65 12.47 -20.33 -8.88
C MET A 65 13.00 -18.98 -9.36
N VAL A 66 13.64 -18.20 -8.47
CA VAL A 66 14.27 -16.91 -8.82
C VAL A 66 15.42 -17.12 -9.80
N ARG A 67 16.32 -18.07 -9.55
CA ARG A 67 17.46 -18.34 -10.43
C ARG A 67 17.03 -18.82 -11.82
N GLU A 68 16.04 -19.71 -11.88
CA GLU A 68 15.49 -20.20 -13.15
C GLU A 68 14.87 -19.07 -13.96
N TRP A 69 14.13 -18.18 -13.31
CA TRP A 69 13.50 -17.03 -13.96
C TRP A 69 14.50 -15.93 -14.37
N GLU A 70 15.52 -15.65 -13.55
CA GLU A 70 16.59 -14.70 -13.89
C GLU A 70 17.46 -15.19 -15.06
N ALA A 71 17.64 -16.51 -15.18
CA ALA A 71 18.34 -17.12 -16.30
C ALA A 71 17.51 -17.13 -17.59
N ASP A 72 16.21 -17.43 -17.49
CA ASP A 72 15.27 -17.44 -18.61
C ASP A 72 13.91 -16.87 -18.19
N PRO A 73 13.56 -15.65 -18.66
CA PRO A 73 12.27 -15.02 -18.38
C PRO A 73 11.04 -15.77 -18.92
N SER A 74 11.21 -16.84 -19.71
CA SER A 74 10.12 -17.73 -20.12
C SER A 74 9.57 -18.59 -18.97
N TYR A 75 10.33 -18.77 -17.88
CA TYR A 75 9.85 -19.45 -16.68
C TYR A 75 8.83 -18.58 -15.92
N PRO A 76 7.97 -19.18 -15.08
CA PRO A 76 6.92 -18.40 -14.44
C PRO A 76 7.47 -17.51 -13.32
N ASN A 77 7.36 -16.19 -13.53
CA ASN A 77 7.89 -15.14 -12.68
C ASN A 77 7.50 -15.32 -11.19
N PRO A 78 8.48 -15.49 -10.28
CA PRO A 78 8.23 -15.71 -8.85
C PRO A 78 7.64 -14.47 -8.16
N TYR A 79 7.91 -13.27 -8.66
CA TYR A 79 7.45 -12.01 -8.06
C TYR A 79 5.99 -11.68 -8.37
N ILE A 80 5.38 -12.40 -9.32
CA ILE A 80 3.94 -12.27 -9.59
C ILE A 80 3.22 -13.24 -8.66
N SER A 81 2.37 -12.68 -7.78
CA SER A 81 1.48 -13.47 -6.94
C SER A 81 0.59 -14.33 -7.85
N ARG A 82 0.87 -15.64 -7.92
CA ARG A 82 0.13 -16.60 -8.75
C ARG A 82 -1.32 -16.79 -8.26
N GLU A 83 -1.60 -16.34 -7.04
CA GLU A 83 -2.92 -16.31 -6.45
C GLU A 83 -3.34 -14.86 -6.18
N ASN A 84 -4.66 -14.61 -6.26
CA ASN A 84 -5.42 -13.63 -5.45
C ASN A 84 -6.33 -12.63 -6.19
N ALA A 85 -7.32 -13.18 -6.89
CA ALA A 85 -8.68 -12.61 -6.95
C ALA A 85 -9.75 -13.71 -6.76
N SER A 86 -9.44 -14.92 -7.23
CA SER A 86 -10.29 -16.10 -7.13
C SER A 86 -10.52 -16.59 -5.70
N LYS A 87 -9.57 -16.43 -4.76
CA LYS A 87 -9.72 -16.91 -3.38
C LYS A 87 -10.67 -16.07 -2.55
N VAL A 88 -10.56 -14.74 -2.63
CA VAL A 88 -11.48 -13.83 -1.91
C VAL A 88 -12.89 -13.92 -2.48
N SER A 89 -13.04 -14.01 -3.81
CA SER A 89 -14.36 -14.19 -4.44
C SER A 89 -14.98 -15.54 -4.12
N LYS A 90 -14.21 -16.63 -4.08
CA LYS A 90 -14.67 -17.94 -3.62
C LYS A 90 -15.07 -17.93 -2.15
N ALA A 91 -14.29 -17.29 -1.28
CA ALA A 91 -14.62 -17.15 0.14
C ALA A 91 -15.92 -16.33 0.32
N ARG A 92 -16.10 -15.24 -0.44
CA ARG A 92 -17.36 -14.48 -0.45
C ARG A 92 -18.52 -15.33 -0.89
N LEU A 93 -18.36 -16.09 -1.97
CA LEU A 93 -19.39 -16.99 -2.46
C LEU A 93 -19.76 -17.99 -1.36
N GLN A 94 -18.79 -18.66 -0.76
CA GLN A 94 -19.03 -19.62 0.32
C GLN A 94 -19.80 -18.99 1.50
N LEU A 95 -19.39 -17.81 1.98
CA LEU A 95 -20.09 -17.09 3.04
C LEU A 95 -21.54 -16.75 2.66
N THR A 96 -21.78 -16.31 1.42
CA THR A 96 -23.15 -16.02 0.96
C THR A 96 -24.04 -17.27 0.89
N TRP A 97 -23.48 -18.42 0.50
CA TRP A 97 -24.21 -19.69 0.51
C TRP A 97 -24.56 -20.13 1.94
N GLU A 98 -23.63 -19.98 2.88
CA GLU A 98 -23.87 -20.28 4.29
C GLU A 98 -24.99 -19.41 4.86
N GLU A 99 -24.98 -18.11 4.57
CA GLU A 99 -26.04 -17.17 4.99
C GLU A 99 -27.41 -17.51 4.42
N VAL A 100 -27.50 -17.90 3.14
CA VAL A 100 -28.75 -18.35 2.52
C VAL A 100 -29.26 -19.61 3.22
N ALA A 101 -28.38 -20.59 3.47
CA ALA A 101 -28.76 -21.82 4.16
C ALA A 101 -29.16 -21.60 5.63
N GLU A 102 -28.64 -20.56 6.30
CA GLU A 102 -29.08 -20.17 7.65
C GLU A 102 -30.43 -19.43 7.64
N ALA A 103 -30.67 -18.60 6.62
CA ALA A 103 -31.96 -17.94 6.42
C ALA A 103 -33.07 -18.95 6.12
N GLU A 104 -32.81 -19.97 5.30
CA GLU A 104 -33.75 -21.08 5.04
C GLU A 104 -34.08 -21.89 6.30
N ARG A 105 -33.15 -21.96 7.25
CA ARG A 105 -33.35 -22.60 8.57
C ARG A 105 -34.09 -21.70 9.57
N GLY A 106 -34.49 -20.49 9.18
CA GLY A 106 -35.26 -19.58 10.02
C GLY A 106 -34.45 -18.87 11.10
N LYS A 107 -33.12 -18.83 11.01
CA LYS A 107 -32.32 -17.96 11.87
C LYS A 107 -32.45 -16.52 11.39
N GLU A 108 -33.09 -15.68 12.20
CA GLU A 108 -33.15 -14.24 11.92
C GLU A 108 -31.79 -13.59 12.20
N THR A 109 -31.31 -12.78 11.26
CA THR A 109 -30.15 -11.93 11.46
C THR A 109 -30.48 -10.85 12.49
N LEU A 110 -29.57 -10.61 13.45
CA LEU A 110 -29.73 -9.61 14.53
C LEU A 110 -29.97 -8.19 14.00
N HIS A 111 -29.57 -7.90 12.76
CA HIS A 111 -29.81 -6.65 12.07
C HIS A 111 -30.07 -6.88 10.59
N LYS A 112 -30.55 -5.86 9.87
CA LYS A 112 -30.75 -5.86 8.40
C LYS A 112 -29.49 -6.18 7.57
N VAL A 113 -28.31 -6.11 8.18
CA VAL A 113 -27.01 -6.34 7.53
C VAL A 113 -26.45 -7.64 8.06
N SER A 114 -26.09 -8.57 7.18
CA SER A 114 -25.52 -9.86 7.59
C SER A 114 -24.12 -9.73 8.21
N PRO A 115 -23.68 -10.63 9.11
CA PRO A 115 -22.33 -10.59 9.69
C PRO A 115 -21.20 -10.55 8.66
N SER A 116 -21.30 -11.27 7.53
CA SER A 116 -20.24 -11.23 6.50
C SER A 116 -20.13 -9.86 5.84
N ILE A 117 -21.27 -9.20 5.59
CA ILE A 117 -21.34 -7.86 5.02
C ILE A 117 -20.79 -6.85 6.02
N PHE A 118 -21.08 -7.01 7.32
CA PHE A 118 -20.54 -6.16 8.38
C PHE A 118 -19.00 -6.22 8.44
N ILE A 119 -18.42 -7.41 8.44
CA ILE A 119 -16.96 -7.60 8.46
C ILE A 119 -16.34 -7.00 7.20
N ARG A 120 -16.92 -7.27 6.03
CA ARG A 120 -16.43 -6.74 4.76
C ARG A 120 -16.47 -5.21 4.71
N ALA A 121 -17.56 -4.60 5.16
CA ALA A 121 -17.67 -3.15 5.23
C ALA A 121 -16.61 -2.56 6.16
N GLY A 122 -16.27 -3.23 7.26
CA GLY A 122 -15.18 -2.84 8.15
C GLY A 122 -13.82 -2.84 7.46
N LEU A 123 -13.49 -3.92 6.74
CA LEU A 123 -12.24 -4.03 5.97
C LEU A 123 -12.15 -2.97 4.87
N GLU A 124 -13.24 -2.71 4.13
CA GLU A 124 -13.27 -1.67 3.10
C GLU A 124 -13.06 -0.26 3.70
N LEU A 125 -13.55 0.00 4.92
CA LEU A 125 -13.30 1.26 5.63
C LEU A 125 -11.85 1.41 6.08
N GLU A 126 -11.23 0.33 6.55
CA GLU A 126 -9.81 0.32 6.93
C GLU A 126 -8.91 0.61 5.73
N ASP A 127 -9.20 0.00 4.57
CA ASP A 127 -8.48 0.24 3.32
C ASP A 127 -8.59 1.71 2.88
N GLN A 128 -9.79 2.31 3.01
CA GLN A 128 -10.00 3.73 2.72
C GLN A 128 -9.27 4.63 3.72
N GLN A 129 -9.23 4.26 5.01
CA GLN A 129 -8.46 4.99 6.02
C GLN A 129 -6.96 4.99 5.68
N TYR A 130 -6.40 3.83 5.35
CA TYR A 130 -5.01 3.70 4.95
C TYR A 130 -4.71 4.51 3.68
N GLY A 131 -5.58 4.41 2.68
CA GLY A 131 -5.49 5.20 1.45
C GLY A 131 -5.50 6.70 1.71
N LEU A 132 -6.36 7.19 2.61
CA LEU A 132 -6.37 8.62 2.99
C LEU A 132 -5.13 9.03 3.77
N GLN A 133 -4.69 8.25 4.75
CA GLN A 133 -3.48 8.54 5.53
C GLN A 133 -2.25 8.65 4.63
N SER A 134 -2.09 7.69 3.71
CA SER A 134 -1.00 7.73 2.73
C SER A 134 -1.08 8.94 1.80
N ALA A 135 -2.29 9.36 1.41
CA ALA A 135 -2.50 10.55 0.59
C ALA A 135 -2.10 11.83 1.32
N PHE A 136 -2.45 11.97 2.60
CA PHE A 136 -2.04 13.10 3.45
C PHE A 136 -0.55 13.15 3.75
N ALA A 137 0.11 11.98 3.85
CA ALA A 137 1.55 11.88 4.04
C ALA A 137 2.37 12.20 2.77
N GLY A 138 1.69 12.41 1.64
CA GLY A 138 2.31 12.78 0.37
C GLY A 138 2.91 14.19 0.33
N LYS A 139 3.39 14.59 -0.85
CA LYS A 139 3.99 15.93 -1.09
C LYS A 139 2.97 17.06 -0.85
N ALA A 140 3.47 18.29 -0.74
CA ALA A 140 2.67 19.50 -0.58
C ALA A 140 1.47 19.55 -1.56
N HIS A 141 0.27 19.63 -0.99
CA HIS A 141 -0.98 19.67 -1.72
C HIS A 141 -1.38 21.09 -2.13
N SER A 142 -1.88 21.25 -3.36
CA SER A 142 -2.59 22.46 -3.77
C SER A 142 -3.89 22.63 -2.96
N ASN A 143 -4.42 23.86 -2.85
CA ASN A 143 -5.67 24.13 -2.12
C ASN A 143 -6.85 23.29 -2.65
N ALA A 144 -6.93 23.07 -3.97
CA ALA A 144 -7.93 22.20 -4.57
C ALA A 144 -7.78 20.74 -4.11
N GLN A 145 -6.56 20.24 -4.04
CA GLN A 145 -6.28 18.87 -3.56
C GLN A 145 -6.61 18.72 -2.08
N LYS A 146 -6.28 19.73 -1.26
CA LYS A 146 -6.65 19.74 0.17
C LYS A 146 -8.16 19.69 0.37
N ALA A 147 -8.93 20.46 -0.39
CA ALA A 147 -10.39 20.43 -0.33
C ALA A 147 -10.92 19.01 -0.63
N THR A 148 -10.46 18.38 -1.70
CA THR A 148 -10.88 17.00 -2.04
C THR A 148 -10.50 15.95 -0.99
N LEU A 149 -9.33 16.10 -0.34
CA LEU A 149 -8.92 15.18 0.73
C LEU A 149 -9.79 15.36 1.98
N LEU A 150 -10.13 16.59 2.34
CA LEU A 150 -11.02 16.89 3.46
C LEU A 150 -12.45 16.39 3.20
N GLU A 151 -12.98 16.55 2.00
CA GLU A 151 -14.28 15.99 1.61
C GLU A 151 -14.31 14.47 1.76
N ARG A 152 -13.26 13.78 1.29
CA ARG A 152 -13.12 12.33 1.48
C ARG A 152 -13.00 11.94 2.94
N GLN A 153 -12.28 12.71 3.75
CA GLN A 153 -12.17 12.48 5.19
C GLN A 153 -13.54 12.61 5.88
N ILE A 154 -14.32 13.63 5.55
CA ILE A 154 -15.68 13.81 6.10
C ILE A 154 -16.59 12.64 5.70
N ALA A 155 -16.57 12.25 4.41
CA ALA A 155 -17.35 11.12 3.92
C ALA A 155 -16.98 9.81 4.65
N LEU A 156 -15.69 9.58 4.87
CA LEU A 156 -15.19 8.41 5.60
C LEU A 156 -15.61 8.44 7.08
N LEU A 157 -15.51 9.59 7.76
CA LEU A 157 -16.00 9.73 9.14
C LEU A 157 -17.50 9.41 9.24
N HIS A 158 -18.31 9.87 8.29
CA HIS A 158 -19.73 9.54 8.26
C HIS A 158 -19.98 8.03 8.08
N GLN A 159 -19.20 7.36 7.23
CA GLN A 159 -19.32 5.91 7.05
C GLN A 159 -18.87 5.13 8.29
N ILE A 160 -17.78 5.56 8.95
CA ILE A 160 -17.31 4.96 10.20
C ILE A 160 -18.37 5.07 11.30
N ASN A 161 -18.99 6.23 11.45
CA ASN A 161 -20.02 6.43 12.47
C ASN A 161 -21.21 5.48 12.24
N LYS A 162 -21.70 5.35 11.00
CA LYS A 162 -22.74 4.38 10.64
C LYS A 162 -22.32 2.94 10.90
N TRP A 163 -21.06 2.60 10.64
CA TRP A 163 -20.55 1.25 10.90
C TRP A 163 -20.41 0.97 12.40
N ARG A 164 -20.04 1.97 13.22
CA ARG A 164 -19.98 1.85 14.69
C ARG A 164 -21.33 1.57 15.33
N GLU A 165 -22.43 2.09 14.77
CA GLU A 165 -23.78 1.74 15.20
C GLU A 165 -24.04 0.23 15.05
N LEU A 166 -23.62 -0.36 13.93
CA LEU A 166 -23.69 -1.81 13.70
C LEU A 166 -22.69 -2.59 14.57
N GLN A 167 -21.52 -2.01 14.85
CA GLN A 167 -20.50 -2.62 15.69
C GLN A 167 -20.99 -2.83 17.13
N ALA A 168 -21.84 -1.95 17.66
CA ALA A 168 -22.43 -2.13 18.99
C ALA A 168 -23.31 -3.40 19.09
N VAL A 169 -23.93 -3.81 17.97
CA VAL A 169 -24.78 -5.01 17.89
C VAL A 169 -23.94 -6.28 17.70
N TYR A 170 -22.98 -6.25 16.76
CA TYR A 170 -22.17 -7.42 16.42
C TYR A 170 -20.97 -7.65 17.34
N MET A 171 -20.44 -6.59 17.96
CA MET A 171 -19.23 -6.59 18.79
C MET A 171 -19.43 -5.72 20.06
N PRO A 172 -20.32 -6.12 20.98
CA PRO A 172 -20.75 -5.29 22.11
C PRO A 172 -19.65 -4.90 23.11
N GLY A 173 -18.52 -5.62 23.12
CA GLY A 173 -17.37 -5.29 23.96
C GLY A 173 -16.48 -4.17 23.41
N VAL A 174 -16.55 -3.85 22.12
CA VAL A 174 -15.67 -2.86 21.49
C VAL A 174 -16.02 -1.41 21.84
N PRO A 175 -17.30 -1.00 21.92
CA PRO A 175 -17.65 0.35 22.36
C PRO A 175 -17.04 0.76 23.70
N LEU A 176 -16.86 -0.19 24.62
CA LEU A 176 -16.24 0.03 25.93
C LEU A 176 -14.73 0.32 25.85
N LEU A 177 -14.06 -0.14 24.79
CA LEU A 177 -12.63 0.08 24.57
C LEU A 177 -12.38 1.41 23.86
N VAL A 178 -13.24 1.80 22.92
CA VAL A 178 -13.04 2.99 22.08
C VAL A 178 -13.24 4.30 22.84
N THR A 179 -14.02 4.32 23.93
CA THR A 179 -14.23 5.52 24.77
C THR A 179 -13.04 5.91 25.65
N THR A 180 -11.97 5.11 25.68
CA THR A 180 -10.82 5.32 26.60
C THR A 180 -9.65 6.12 26.02
N PHE A 181 -9.74 6.63 24.80
CA PHE A 181 -8.69 7.47 24.21
C PHE A 181 -9.25 8.84 23.82
N TYR A 182 -9.06 9.82 24.73
CA TYR A 182 -9.13 11.26 24.46
C TYR A 182 -7.73 11.86 24.62
#